data_AF-A0A7R9EMI5-F1
#
_entry.id   AF-A0A7R9EMI5-F1
#
_cell.length_a   1.000
_cell.length_b   1.000
_cell.length_c   1.000
_cell.angle_alpha   90.00
_cell.angle_beta   90.00
_cell.angle_gamma   90.00
#
_symmetry.space_group_name_H-M   'P 1'
#
loop_
_entity.id
_entity.type
_entity.pdbx_description
1 polymer ?
#
loop_
_entity_poly.entity_id
_entity_poly.type
_entity_poly.pdbx_seq_one_letter_code
_entity_poly.pdbx_strand_id
1 'polypeptide(L)'
;DAIEYYSEEESRFRGALEDERTTALKRPLGIAFVTLTSTEAAQKMYADHRPTCKCENNPSSSSVSRHLEPHRWQVSFAPSPKDLFWENLSLPSKYWYVKAVVVNLFLFIVLFFLTTPAIVVNFLKPLAENGLEKMSAVVSEFLPTLLLWT
;
A
#
# COMPACT_ATOMS: atom_id res chain seq x y z
N ASP A 1 7.88 -20.27 37.67
CA ASP A 1 9.23 -20.52 37.12
C ASP A 1 9.33 -19.81 35.76
N ALA A 2 10.49 -19.31 35.34
CA ALA A 2 10.64 -18.65 34.04
C ALA A 2 10.37 -19.61 32.87
N ILE A 3 10.76 -20.88 33.03
CA ILE A 3 10.53 -21.94 32.02
C ILE A 3 9.03 -22.15 31.82
N GLU A 4 8.28 -22.28 32.91
CA GLU A 4 6.83 -22.46 32.88
C GLU A 4 6.13 -21.29 32.19
N TYR A 5 6.46 -20.05 32.57
CA TYR A 5 5.90 -18.83 31.97
C TYR A 5 6.10 -18.78 30.45
N TYR A 6 7.33 -18.99 29.96
CA TYR A 6 7.61 -18.93 28.52
C TYR A 6 7.00 -20.12 27.75
N SER A 7 6.88 -21.29 28.38
CA SER A 7 6.21 -22.44 27.77
C SER A 7 4.71 -22.20 27.56
N GLU A 8 4.07 -21.50 28.50
CA GLU A 8 2.66 -21.10 28.38
C GLU A 8 2.48 -20.03 27.29
N GLU A 9 3.38 -19.03 27.22
CA GLU A 9 3.34 -18.03 26.15
C GLU A 9 3.54 -18.65 24.76
N GLU A 10 4.48 -19.60 24.60
CA GLU A 10 4.68 -20.31 23.34
C GLU A 10 3.40 -21.05 22.93
N SER A 11 2.76 -21.76 23.86
CA SER A 11 1.49 -22.46 23.60
C SER A 11 0.39 -21.49 23.16
N ARG A 12 0.26 -20.36 23.85
CA ARG A 12 -0.71 -19.30 23.53
C ARG A 12 -0.48 -18.73 22.12
N PHE A 13 0.76 -18.37 21.79
CA PHE A 13 1.08 -17.82 20.46
C PHE A 13 0.92 -18.84 19.35
N ARG A 14 1.26 -20.11 19.60
CA ARG A 14 1.05 -21.19 18.64
C ARG A 14 -0.44 -21.41 18.35
N GLY A 15 -1.30 -21.33 19.37
CA GLY A 15 -2.76 -21.38 19.19
C GLY A 15 -3.25 -20.23 18.30
N ALA A 16 -2.87 -19.00 18.62
CA ALA A 16 -3.26 -17.82 17.83
C ALA A 16 -2.74 -17.87 16.38
N LEU A 17 -1.54 -18.43 16.16
CA LEU A 17 -0.98 -18.61 14.82
C LEU A 17 -1.81 -19.57 13.97
N GLU A 18 -2.23 -20.70 14.54
CA GLU A 18 -3.08 -21.66 13.81
C GLU A 18 -4.47 -21.07 13.50
N ASP A 19 -5.06 -20.31 14.43
CA ASP A 19 -6.32 -19.61 14.20
C ASP A 19 -6.21 -18.59 13.05
N GLU A 20 -5.15 -17.79 13.03
CA GLU A 20 -4.89 -16.82 11.96
C GLU A 20 -4.63 -17.53 10.63
N ARG A 21 -3.87 -18.64 10.65
CA ARG A 21 -3.60 -19.46 9.47
C ARG A 21 -4.89 -20.00 8.84
N THR A 22 -5.80 -20.54 9.65
CA THR A 22 -7.08 -21.05 9.13
C THR A 22 -7.96 -19.93 8.59
N THR A 23 -7.89 -18.73 9.19
CA THR A 23 -8.62 -17.54 8.73
C THR A 23 -8.06 -17.01 7.40
N ALA A 24 -6.74 -16.93 7.28
CA ALA A 24 -6.05 -16.49 6.06
C ALA A 24 -6.36 -17.40 4.86
N LEU A 25 -6.37 -18.72 5.05
CA LEU A 25 -6.68 -19.69 3.98
C LEU A 25 -8.12 -19.55 3.45
N LYS A 26 -9.06 -19.02 4.24
CA LYS A 26 -10.44 -18.78 3.80
C LYS A 26 -10.59 -17.53 2.93
N ARG A 27 -9.58 -16.64 2.88
CA ARG A 27 -9.61 -15.36 2.17
C ARG A 27 -8.50 -15.28 1.13
N PRO A 28 -8.66 -15.89 -0.06
CA PRO A 28 -7.62 -15.84 -1.09
C PRO A 28 -7.44 -14.41 -1.61
N LEU A 29 -6.19 -13.98 -1.75
CA LEU A 29 -5.82 -12.63 -2.23
C LEU A 29 -6.00 -12.44 -3.74
N GLY A 30 -6.18 -13.54 -4.49
CA GLY A 30 -6.27 -13.50 -5.96
C GLY A 30 -4.95 -13.25 -6.67
N ILE A 31 -3.82 -13.45 -5.97
CA ILE A 31 -2.45 -13.32 -6.50
C ILE A 31 -1.73 -14.66 -6.30
N ALA A 32 -0.87 -15.04 -7.24
CA ALA A 32 -0.01 -16.20 -7.14
C ALA A 32 1.37 -15.92 -7.74
N PHE A 33 2.41 -16.52 -7.16
CA PHE A 33 3.75 -16.53 -7.74
C PHE A 33 3.96 -17.85 -8.47
N VAL A 34 4.41 -17.78 -9.72
CA VAL A 34 4.65 -18.95 -10.56
C VAL A 34 6.11 -18.96 -10.96
N THR A 35 6.80 -20.07 -10.65
CA THR A 35 8.16 -20.32 -11.08
C THR A 35 8.14 -21.18 -12.33
N LEU A 36 8.85 -20.76 -13.37
CA LEU A 36 8.97 -21.48 -14.64
C LEU A 36 10.36 -22.12 -14.75
N THR A 37 10.46 -23.15 -15.57
CA THR A 37 11.71 -23.92 -15.76
C THR A 37 12.78 -23.15 -16.53
N SER A 38 12.37 -22.16 -17.35
CA SER A 38 13.28 -21.38 -18.20
C SER A 38 12.89 -19.92 -18.28
N THR A 39 13.87 -19.07 -18.51
CA THR A 39 13.71 -17.62 -18.70
C THR A 39 12.87 -17.29 -19.92
N GLU A 40 13.02 -18.05 -21.00
CA GLU A 40 12.29 -17.87 -22.26
C GLU A 40 10.81 -18.20 -22.08
N ALA A 41 10.49 -19.21 -21.26
CA ALA A 41 9.12 -19.55 -20.92
C ALA A 41 8.44 -18.41 -20.14
N ALA A 42 9.17 -17.77 -19.22
CA ALA A 42 8.67 -16.62 -18.48
C ALA A 42 8.45 -15.40 -19.37
N GLN A 43 9.39 -15.12 -20.27
CA GLN A 43 9.24 -14.05 -21.26
C GLN A 43 8.06 -14.28 -22.20
N LYS A 44 7.88 -15.52 -22.66
CA LYS A 44 6.73 -15.89 -23.50
C LYS A 44 5.42 -15.69 -22.75
N MET A 45 5.30 -16.20 -21.52
CA MET A 45 4.11 -16.03 -20.69
C MET A 45 3.79 -14.55 -20.45
N TYR A 46 4.81 -13.73 -20.17
CA TYR A 46 4.64 -12.29 -20.02
C TYR A 46 4.18 -11.62 -21.32
N ALA A 47 4.76 -12.00 -22.47
CA ALA A 47 4.37 -11.46 -23.78
C ALA A 47 2.91 -11.81 -24.14
N ASP A 48 2.47 -13.03 -23.86
CA ASP A 48 1.11 -13.51 -24.18
C ASP A 48 0.01 -12.78 -23.38
N HIS A 49 0.36 -12.25 -22.19
CA HIS A 49 -0.57 -11.53 -21.29
C HIS A 49 -0.34 -10.02 -21.29
N ARG A 50 0.57 -9.50 -22.12
CA ARG A 50 0.87 -8.07 -22.17
C ARG A 50 -0.27 -7.32 -22.88
N PRO A 51 -0.91 -6.33 -22.23
CA PRO A 51 -1.97 -5.54 -22.85
C PRO A 51 -1.45 -4.83 -24.08
N THR A 52 -1.85 -5.29 -25.26
CA THR A 52 -1.53 -4.66 -26.53
C THR A 52 -2.63 -3.67 -26.90
N CYS A 53 -2.27 -2.50 -27.45
CA CYS A 53 -3.22 -1.44 -27.85
C CYS A 53 -4.31 -1.89 -28.84
N LYS A 54 -4.20 -3.10 -29.40
CA LYS A 54 -5.18 -3.73 -30.29
C LYS A 54 -6.19 -4.64 -29.59
N CYS A 55 -6.25 -4.62 -28.25
CA CYS A 55 -7.15 -5.48 -27.46
C CYS A 55 -6.93 -6.99 -27.66
N GLU A 56 -5.75 -7.40 -28.14
CA GLU A 56 -5.38 -8.81 -28.26
C GLU A 56 -4.38 -9.17 -27.17
N ASN A 57 -4.91 -9.67 -26.05
CA ASN A 57 -4.20 -10.64 -25.23
C ASN A 57 -4.71 -12.00 -25.69
N ASN A 58 -3.85 -12.85 -26.25
CA ASN A 58 -4.28 -14.17 -26.72
C ASN A 58 -3.51 -15.28 -25.98
N PRO A 59 -3.73 -15.42 -24.65
CA PRO A 59 -3.14 -16.53 -23.92
C PRO A 59 -3.63 -17.85 -24.49
N SER A 60 -2.74 -18.83 -24.58
CA SER A 60 -3.05 -20.15 -25.12
C SER A 60 -4.28 -20.75 -24.43
N SER A 61 -5.26 -21.19 -25.22
CA SER A 61 -6.48 -21.80 -24.70
C SER A 61 -6.24 -23.25 -24.28
N SER A 62 -6.74 -23.61 -23.11
CA SER A 62 -6.71 -24.96 -22.55
C SER A 62 -8.12 -25.40 -22.15
N SER A 63 -8.30 -26.68 -21.85
CA SER A 63 -9.59 -27.24 -21.39
C SER A 63 -10.17 -26.52 -20.16
N VAL A 64 -9.31 -25.91 -19.33
CA VAL A 64 -9.67 -25.17 -18.11
C VAL A 64 -9.76 -23.65 -18.32
N SER A 65 -9.47 -23.14 -19.52
CA SER A 65 -9.46 -21.70 -19.80
C SER A 65 -10.79 -21.00 -19.50
N ARG A 66 -11.92 -21.70 -19.68
CA ARG A 66 -13.26 -21.18 -19.31
C ARG A 66 -13.44 -20.93 -17.81
N HIS A 67 -12.78 -21.70 -16.96
CA HIS A 67 -12.87 -21.55 -15.50
C HIS A 67 -11.86 -20.56 -14.95
N LEU A 68 -10.69 -20.48 -15.59
CA LEU A 68 -9.57 -19.66 -15.13
C LEU A 68 -9.58 -18.24 -15.67
N GLU A 69 -10.27 -18.00 -16.80
CA GLU A 69 -10.36 -16.69 -17.46
C GLU A 69 -8.98 -16.00 -17.65
N PRO A 70 -7.99 -16.66 -18.29
CA PRO A 70 -6.60 -16.16 -18.34
C PRO A 70 -6.45 -14.79 -19.04
N HIS A 71 -7.39 -14.43 -19.91
CA HIS A 71 -7.47 -13.13 -20.57
C HIS A 71 -7.62 -11.94 -19.60
N ARG A 72 -8.09 -12.18 -18.37
CA ARG A 72 -8.25 -11.15 -17.32
C ARG A 72 -7.03 -11.02 -16.42
N TRP A 73 -6.04 -11.89 -16.58
CA TRP A 73 -4.89 -11.91 -15.69
C TRP A 73 -3.92 -10.79 -16.02
N GLN A 74 -3.32 -10.23 -14.96
CA GLN A 74 -2.19 -9.32 -15.08
C GLN A 74 -0.93 -10.09 -14.70
N VAL A 75 0.02 -10.16 -15.63
CA VAL A 75 1.29 -10.87 -15.42
C VAL A 75 2.41 -9.85 -15.40
N SER A 76 3.25 -9.94 -14.38
CA SER A 76 4.47 -9.14 -14.24
C SER A 76 5.59 -10.02 -13.69
N PHE A 77 6.84 -9.60 -13.92
CA PHE A 77 7.98 -10.26 -13.30
C PHE A 77 7.98 -9.96 -11.81
N ALA A 78 8.08 -11.03 -11.01
CA ALA A 78 8.18 -10.89 -9.57
C ALA A 78 9.54 -10.27 -9.18
N PRO A 79 9.56 -9.26 -8.30
CA PRO A 79 10.80 -8.75 -7.73
C PRO A 79 11.41 -9.78 -6.76
N SER A 80 12.62 -9.48 -6.26
CA SER A 80 13.27 -10.31 -5.25
C SER A 80 12.38 -10.48 -4.02
N PRO A 81 12.38 -11.65 -3.34
CA PRO A 81 11.59 -11.87 -2.14
C PRO A 81 11.82 -10.85 -1.02
N LYS A 82 13.01 -10.24 -0.97
CA LYS A 82 13.37 -9.20 0.00
C LYS A 82 12.81 -7.82 -0.35
N ASP A 83 12.52 -7.58 -1.62
CA ASP A 83 11.98 -6.32 -2.14
C ASP A 83 10.44 -6.34 -2.20
N LEU A 84 9.82 -7.49 -1.86
CA LEU A 84 8.38 -7.65 -1.77
C LEU A 84 7.85 -7.11 -0.44
N PHE A 85 6.98 -6.10 -0.53
CA PHE A 85 6.19 -5.63 0.61
C PHE A 85 4.96 -6.51 0.80
N TRP A 86 5.10 -7.61 1.55
CA TRP A 86 4.05 -8.61 1.78
C TRP A 86 2.73 -8.03 2.30
N GLU A 87 2.81 -7.05 3.19
CA GLU A 87 1.64 -6.37 3.76
C GLU A 87 0.79 -5.67 2.69
N ASN A 88 1.44 -5.11 1.66
CA ASN A 88 0.77 -4.39 0.58
C ASN A 88 0.12 -5.32 -0.45
N LEU A 89 0.50 -6.60 -0.51
CA LEU A 89 -0.13 -7.58 -1.43
C LEU A 89 -1.58 -7.87 -1.05
N SER A 90 -1.95 -7.67 0.21
CA SER A 90 -3.31 -7.90 0.71
C SER A 90 -4.31 -6.81 0.33
N LEU A 91 -3.83 -5.66 -0.17
CA LEU A 91 -4.68 -4.50 -0.42
C LEU A 91 -5.35 -4.60 -1.80
N PRO A 92 -6.69 -4.55 -1.87
CA PRO A 92 -7.37 -4.53 -3.16
C PRO A 92 -6.98 -3.29 -3.95
N SER A 93 -6.78 -3.42 -5.25
CA SER A 93 -6.32 -2.33 -6.15
C SER A 93 -7.15 -1.04 -6.06
N LYS A 94 -8.41 -1.11 -5.60
CA LYS A 94 -9.28 0.06 -5.37
C LYS A 94 -8.82 0.93 -4.18
N TYR A 95 -8.26 0.33 -3.14
CA TYR A 95 -7.74 1.05 -1.97
C TYR A 95 -6.51 1.88 -2.32
N TRP A 96 -5.79 1.53 -3.39
CA TRP A 96 -4.67 2.32 -3.87
C TRP A 96 -5.10 3.74 -4.29
N TYR A 97 -6.21 3.87 -5.03
CA TYR A 97 -6.74 5.19 -5.42
C TYR A 97 -7.15 6.02 -4.21
N VAL A 98 -7.80 5.41 -3.21
CA VAL A 98 -8.18 6.10 -1.98
C VAL A 98 -6.94 6.59 -1.24
N LYS A 99 -5.93 5.72 -1.06
CA LYS A 99 -4.65 6.11 -0.47
C LYS A 99 -3.99 7.25 -1.24
N ALA A 100 -3.96 7.18 -2.57
CA ALA A 100 -3.40 8.22 -3.41
C ALA A 100 -4.14 9.55 -3.24
N VAL A 101 -5.48 9.55 -3.23
CA VAL A 101 -6.28 10.75 -3.01
C VAL A 101 -6.02 11.34 -1.62
N VAL A 102 -6.00 10.52 -0.57
CA VAL A 102 -5.72 10.99 0.80
C VAL A 102 -4.33 11.61 0.91
N VAL A 103 -3.31 10.98 0.34
CA VAL A 103 -1.93 11.51 0.36
C VAL A 103 -1.84 12.82 -0.43
N ASN A 104 -2.42 12.89 -1.62
CA ASN A 104 -2.42 14.11 -2.42
C ASN A 104 -3.21 15.25 -1.76
N LEU A 105 -4.33 14.94 -1.11
CA LEU A 105 -5.13 15.92 -0.36
C LEU A 105 -4.36 16.43 0.86
N PHE A 106 -3.72 15.53 1.61
CA PHE A 106 -2.87 15.91 2.73
C PHE A 106 -1.71 16.81 2.27
N LEU A 107 -1.03 16.42 1.19
CA LEU A 107 0.03 17.23 0.58
C LEU A 107 -0.51 18.60 0.14
N PHE A 108 -1.68 18.65 -0.50
CA PHE A 108 -2.32 19.91 -0.89
C PHE A 108 -2.63 20.79 0.32
N ILE A 109 -3.17 20.23 1.41
CA ILE A 109 -3.44 20.96 2.65
C ILE A 109 -2.14 21.54 3.20
N VAL A 110 -1.12 20.68 3.37
CA VAL A 110 0.20 21.07 3.88
C VAL A 110 0.79 22.21 3.04
N LEU A 111 0.83 22.04 1.71
CA LEU A 111 1.33 23.07 0.79
C LEU A 111 0.48 24.33 0.80
N PHE A 112 -0.85 24.24 0.86
CA PHE A 112 -1.73 25.41 0.94
C PHE A 112 -1.40 26.27 2.18
N PHE A 113 -1.20 25.62 3.33
CA PHE A 113 -0.86 26.30 4.58
C PHE A 113 0.59 26.84 4.58
N LEU A 114 1.55 26.12 3.98
CA LEU A 114 2.96 26.52 3.90
C LEU A 114 3.25 27.60 2.85
N THR A 115 2.63 27.51 1.67
CA THR A 115 2.90 28.41 0.52
C THR A 115 2.17 29.74 0.63
N THR A 116 1.15 29.83 1.49
CA THR A 116 0.37 31.06 1.68
C THR A 116 0.41 31.59 3.12
N PRO A 117 1.59 31.97 3.64
CA PRO A 117 1.71 32.50 5.00
C PRO A 117 0.83 33.74 5.21
N ALA A 118 0.65 34.58 4.19
CA ALA A 118 -0.15 35.82 4.30
C ALA A 118 -1.66 35.59 4.48
N ILE A 119 -2.23 34.51 3.92
CA ILE A 119 -3.66 34.20 4.03
C ILE A 119 -3.95 33.48 5.35
N VAL A 120 -3.11 32.52 5.73
CA VAL A 120 -3.24 31.79 7.01
C VAL A 120 -3.10 32.74 8.20
N VAL A 121 -2.14 33.67 8.18
CA VAL A 121 -1.99 34.68 9.25
C VAL A 121 -3.22 35.60 9.35
N ASN A 122 -3.84 35.97 8.23
CA ASN A 122 -5.07 36.80 8.25
C ASN A 122 -6.30 36.04 8.72
N PHE A 123 -6.43 34.73 8.45
CA PHE A 123 -7.50 33.90 8.98
C PHE A 123 -7.29 33.53 10.46
N LEU A 124 -6.04 33.40 10.90
CA LEU A 124 -5.69 33.13 12.30
C LEU A 124 -5.81 34.37 13.19
N LYS A 125 -5.66 35.60 12.67
CA LYS A 125 -5.81 36.85 13.47
C LYS A 125 -7.11 36.93 14.30
N PRO A 126 -8.32 36.80 13.72
CA PRO A 126 -9.56 36.85 14.49
C PRO A 126 -9.80 35.61 15.37
N LEU A 127 -9.11 34.49 15.10
CA LEU A 127 -9.15 33.26 15.90
C LEU A 127 -8.17 33.29 17.08
N ALA A 128 -7.04 33.98 16.92
CA ALA A 128 -6.02 34.19 17.94
C ALA A 128 -6.50 35.18 19.01
N GLU A 129 -7.21 36.24 18.61
CA GLU A 129 -7.84 37.21 19.52
C GLU A 129 -8.86 36.58 20.49
N ASN A 130 -9.41 35.41 20.16
CA ASN A 130 -10.47 34.76 20.93
C ASN A 130 -10.04 33.50 21.72
N GLY A 131 -8.75 33.16 21.78
CA GLY A 131 -8.26 32.17 22.76
C GLY A 131 -7.16 31.20 22.32
N LEU A 132 -6.38 31.51 21.28
CA LEU A 132 -5.38 30.58 20.74
C LEU A 132 -3.94 31.13 20.73
N GLU A 133 -3.61 32.04 21.65
CA GLU A 133 -2.24 32.59 21.89
C GLU A 133 -1.16 31.50 21.90
N LYS A 134 -1.46 30.31 22.45
CA LYS A 134 -0.50 29.20 22.57
C LYS A 134 -0.16 28.50 21.24
N MET A 135 -1.05 28.47 20.25
CA MET A 135 -0.71 27.82 18.97
C MET A 135 0.09 28.75 18.05
N SER A 136 -0.11 30.07 18.13
CA SER A 136 0.63 31.07 17.35
C SER A 136 2.12 31.08 17.70
N ALA A 137 2.46 30.99 19.00
CA ALA A 137 3.85 30.93 19.46
C ALA A 137 4.58 29.69 18.92
N VAL A 138 3.92 28.53 18.97
CA VAL A 138 4.45 27.26 18.42
C VAL A 138 4.69 27.39 16.93
N VAL A 139 3.70 27.85 16.15
CA VAL A 139 3.83 27.97 14.68
C VAL A 139 4.92 28.99 14.28
N SER A 140 5.05 30.10 15.01
CA SER A 140 6.11 31.11 14.80
C SER A 140 7.52 30.57 15.01
N GLU A 141 7.70 29.63 15.94
CA GLU A 141 9.01 29.08 16.29
C GLU A 141 9.45 27.98 15.30
N PHE A 142 8.50 27.27 14.70
CA PHE A 142 8.75 26.16 13.75
C PHE A 142 8.73 26.56 12.26
N LEU A 143 8.14 27.70 11.90
CA LEU A 143 8.11 28.17 10.52
C LEU A 143 9.52 28.41 9.93
N PRO A 144 10.46 29.07 10.64
CA PRO A 144 11.79 29.34 10.14
C PRO A 144 12.62 28.07 9.92
N THR A 145 12.43 27.06 10.76
CA THR A 145 13.16 25.78 10.66
C THR A 145 12.62 24.91 9.53
N LEU A 146 11.31 24.93 9.27
CA LEU A 146 10.71 24.30 8.09
C LEU A 146 11.14 24.95 6.77
N LEU A 147 11.22 26.29 6.73
CA LEU A 147 11.67 27.05 5.55
C LEU A 147 13.16 26.86 5.23
N LEU A 148 13.97 26.48 6.21
CA LEU A 148 15.42 26.23 6.04
C LEU A 148 15.72 24.82 5.49
N TRP A 149 14.74 23.91 5.51
CA TRP A 149 14.86 22.51 5.07
C TRP A 149 14.21 22.23 3.71
N THR A 150 13.60 23.24 3.07
CA THR A 150 13.24 23.24 1.65
C THR A 150 14.31 23.95 0.85
#